data_AF-A0A2P7YTE2-F1
#
_entry.id   AF-A0A2P7YTE2-F1
#
_cell.length_a   1.000
_cell.length_b   1.000
_cell.length_c   1.000
_cell.angle_alpha   90.00
_cell.angle_beta   90.00
_cell.angle_gamma   90.00
#
_symmetry.space_group_name_H-M   'P 1'
#
loop_
_entity.id
_entity.type
_entity.pdbx_description
1 polymer ?
#
loop_
_entity_poly.entity_id
_entity_poly.type
_entity_poly.pdbx_seq_one_letter_code
_entity_poly.pdbx_strand_id
1 'polypeptide(L)'
;MLERQDDAWAKTQEELSTHKVVHGKPGIEDLPPPGYVCYRCGGKDHWIKNCPTNTDPTFEGKKIKRTTGIPKSYMKTISKEAVEYRLANPESTENKMHTNENGDLVDEEGNTYQVTEDGDYVMTFADSKTWSLYQEKQQSANNKALKQFEKELVDVIVSKGRTEFLNPLKQEPSVLVPPIFMTPCCQTSQTLKRLKNYNYNQLELEEALIESDFHCPNCGSAETYLDQLKRNHQLEEEFKSFIESSGLEENTGVKRKFLELQDDENLREIKKPLGPKNAKN
;
A
#
# COMPACT_ATOMS: atom_id res chain seq x y z
N MET A 1 -15.10 2.96 58.87
CA MET A 1 -14.18 3.73 58.01
C MET A 1 -14.88 4.43 56.86
N LEU A 2 -16.09 4.02 56.45
CA LEU A 2 -16.88 4.67 55.39
C LEU A 2 -17.45 6.05 55.81
N GLU A 3 -17.95 6.18 57.04
CA GLU A 3 -18.59 7.41 57.53
C GLU A 3 -17.65 8.64 57.50
N ARG A 4 -16.35 8.43 57.72
CA ARG A 4 -15.35 9.51 57.65
C ARG A 4 -15.19 10.09 56.24
N GLN A 5 -15.57 9.36 55.21
CA GLN A 5 -15.46 9.78 53.81
C GLN A 5 -16.68 10.61 53.40
N ASP A 6 -17.87 10.23 53.89
CA ASP A 6 -19.12 10.98 53.71
C ASP A 6 -19.07 12.33 54.44
N ASP A 7 -18.53 12.36 55.67
CA ASP A 7 -18.34 13.59 56.44
C ASP A 7 -17.38 14.57 55.76
N ALA A 8 -16.31 14.05 55.14
CA ALA A 8 -15.34 14.86 54.40
C ALA A 8 -15.99 15.50 53.15
N TRP A 9 -16.84 14.76 52.45
CA TRP A 9 -17.59 15.30 51.32
C TRP A 9 -18.55 16.39 51.76
N ALA A 10 -19.38 16.13 52.77
CA ALA A 10 -20.38 17.08 53.25
C ALA A 10 -19.75 18.42 53.65
N LYS A 11 -18.62 18.37 54.36
CA LYS A 11 -17.87 19.56 54.76
C LYS A 11 -17.31 20.34 53.56
N THR A 12 -16.83 19.63 52.54
CA THR A 12 -16.31 20.26 51.31
C THR A 12 -17.43 20.95 50.52
N GLN A 13 -18.63 20.34 50.48
CA GLN A 13 -19.79 20.97 49.85
C GLN A 13 -20.23 22.25 50.57
N GLU A 14 -20.24 22.23 51.90
CA GLU A 14 -20.59 23.40 52.69
C GLU A 14 -19.56 24.53 52.53
N GLU A 15 -18.27 24.21 52.50
CA GLU A 15 -17.20 25.16 52.23
C GLU A 15 -17.31 25.78 50.82
N LEU A 16 -17.58 24.97 49.79
CA LEU A 16 -17.80 25.46 48.43
C LEU A 16 -19.05 26.34 48.31
N SER A 17 -20.09 26.07 49.10
CA SER A 17 -21.33 26.86 49.09
C SER A 17 -21.17 28.26 49.67
N THR A 18 -20.20 28.45 50.58
CA THR A 18 -19.91 29.73 51.23
C THR A 18 -18.92 30.59 50.45
N HIS A 19 -18.16 30.01 49.52
CA HIS A 19 -17.29 30.77 48.63
C HIS A 19 -18.09 31.65 47.67
N LYS A 20 -17.97 32.97 47.85
CA LYS A 20 -18.58 33.99 46.98
C LYS A 20 -18.09 33.81 45.54
N VAL A 21 -19.02 33.56 44.61
CA VAL A 21 -18.74 33.51 43.18
C VAL A 21 -18.20 34.87 42.73
N VAL A 22 -16.95 34.90 42.25
CA VAL A 22 -16.35 36.09 41.66
C VAL A 22 -16.87 36.22 40.24
N HIS A 23 -17.85 37.10 40.03
CA HIS A 23 -18.19 37.57 38.69
C HIS A 23 -17.16 38.62 38.27
N GLY A 24 -16.40 38.33 37.21
CA GLY A 24 -15.44 39.28 36.64
C GLY A 24 -16.13 40.61 36.30
N LYS A 25 -15.55 41.72 36.76
CA LYS A 25 -16.02 43.06 36.44
C LYS A 25 -15.79 43.32 34.93
N PRO A 26 -16.72 43.94 34.19
CA PRO A 26 -16.49 44.33 32.81
C PRO A 26 -15.66 45.63 32.81
N GLY A 27 -14.36 45.50 32.64
CA GLY A 27 -13.48 46.66 32.49
C GLY A 27 -12.22 46.27 31.74
N ILE A 28 -12.09 46.80 30.51
CA ILE A 28 -10.83 46.85 29.74
C ILE A 28 -10.36 45.46 29.24
N GLU A 29 -11.23 44.68 28.62
CA GLU A 29 -10.92 43.33 28.10
C GLU A 29 -11.61 43.10 26.73
N ASP A 30 -11.59 44.11 25.84
CA ASP A 30 -12.23 43.97 24.51
C ASP A 30 -11.36 43.19 23.51
N LEU A 31 -10.11 42.90 23.91
CA LEU A 31 -9.23 41.97 23.22
C LEU A 31 -9.52 40.57 23.76
N PRO A 32 -9.78 39.58 22.88
CA PRO A 32 -10.03 38.23 23.34
C PRO A 32 -8.72 37.57 23.84
N PRO A 33 -8.81 36.51 24.67
CA PRO A 33 -7.63 35.85 25.22
C PRO A 33 -6.63 35.40 24.13
N PRO A 34 -5.31 35.39 24.42
CA PRO A 34 -4.32 34.88 23.48
C PRO A 34 -4.66 33.43 23.10
N GLY A 35 -4.95 33.21 21.81
CA GLY A 35 -5.43 31.92 21.27
C GLY A 35 -6.88 31.94 20.77
N TYR A 36 -7.67 32.98 21.08
CA TYR A 36 -8.99 33.14 20.49
C TYR A 36 -8.89 33.57 19.02
N VAL A 37 -9.67 32.91 18.16
CA VAL A 37 -9.80 33.23 16.74
C VAL A 37 -11.27 33.51 16.45
N CYS A 38 -11.57 34.65 15.85
CA CYS A 38 -12.90 35.01 15.40
C CYS A 38 -13.37 34.03 14.31
N TYR A 39 -14.43 33.28 14.58
CA TYR A 39 -14.97 32.28 13.65
C TYR A 39 -15.60 32.85 12.37
N ARG A 40 -15.82 34.17 12.30
CA ARG A 40 -16.31 34.84 11.09
C ARG A 40 -15.18 35.15 10.12
N CYS A 41 -14.12 35.82 10.59
CA CYS A 41 -13.04 36.34 9.73
C CYS A 41 -11.66 35.69 9.92
N GLY A 42 -11.45 34.91 10.98
CA GLY A 42 -10.15 34.30 11.30
C GLY A 42 -9.13 35.23 11.99
N GLY A 43 -9.53 36.44 12.39
CA GLY A 43 -8.68 37.37 13.14
C GLY A 43 -8.57 37.01 14.63
N LYS A 44 -7.42 37.32 15.26
CA LYS A 44 -7.16 37.09 16.70
C LYS A 44 -7.43 38.30 17.58
N ASP A 45 -7.81 39.41 16.97
CA ASP A 45 -7.78 40.76 17.57
C ASP A 45 -9.16 41.25 18.06
N HIS A 46 -10.21 40.44 17.91
CA HIS A 46 -11.56 40.85 18.31
C HIS A 46 -12.46 39.64 18.55
N TRP A 47 -13.44 39.82 19.43
CA TRP A 47 -14.55 38.88 19.62
C TRP A 47 -15.42 38.80 18.36
N ILE A 48 -16.03 37.65 18.09
CA ILE A 48 -16.94 37.47 16.94
C ILE A 48 -18.06 38.53 16.88
N LYS A 49 -18.50 39.04 18.04
CA LYS A 49 -19.52 40.10 18.16
C LYS A 49 -19.01 41.45 17.61
N ASN A 50 -17.72 41.72 17.74
CA ASN A 50 -17.04 42.95 17.34
C ASN A 50 -16.29 42.76 16.01
N CYS A 51 -16.69 41.76 15.20
CA CYS A 51 -16.00 41.46 13.96
C CYS A 51 -16.23 42.58 12.94
N PRO A 52 -15.17 43.15 12.33
CA PRO A 52 -15.30 44.22 11.33
C PRO A 52 -16.03 43.76 10.07
N THR A 53 -16.06 42.44 9.80
CA THR A 53 -16.80 41.86 8.69
C THR A 53 -18.25 41.51 9.03
N ASN A 54 -18.73 41.86 10.23
CA ASN A 54 -20.11 41.60 10.68
C ASN A 54 -21.15 42.40 9.88
N THR A 55 -20.78 43.59 9.39
CA THR A 55 -21.66 44.48 8.63
C THR A 55 -21.78 44.13 7.15
N ASP A 56 -20.99 43.17 6.66
CA ASP A 56 -20.94 42.81 5.24
C ASP A 56 -21.73 41.49 4.98
N PRO A 57 -22.92 41.54 4.35
CA PRO A 57 -23.76 40.35 4.12
C PRO A 57 -23.19 39.38 3.08
N THR A 58 -22.27 39.86 2.23
CA THR A 58 -21.62 39.08 1.17
C THR A 58 -20.39 38.32 1.68
N PHE A 59 -19.93 38.60 2.89
CA PHE A 59 -18.78 37.92 3.48
C PHE A 59 -19.15 36.53 4.00
N GLU A 60 -18.96 35.53 3.15
CA GLU A 60 -19.06 34.12 3.51
C GLU A 60 -17.85 33.74 4.38
N GLY A 61 -18.07 33.62 5.70
CA GLY A 61 -17.00 33.41 6.66
C GLY A 61 -16.26 32.10 6.45
N LYS A 62 -14.92 32.14 6.45
CA LYS A 62 -14.08 30.92 6.38
C LYS A 62 -14.37 30.06 7.61
N LYS A 63 -14.98 28.89 7.43
CA LYS A 63 -15.30 27.97 8.53
C LYS A 63 -14.04 27.29 9.06
N ILE A 64 -13.52 27.81 10.17
CA ILE A 64 -12.28 27.29 10.77
C ILE A 64 -12.58 26.03 11.61
N LYS A 65 -12.23 24.85 11.09
CA LYS A 65 -12.25 23.59 11.84
C LYS A 65 -10.92 23.43 12.60
N ARG A 66 -11.01 23.13 13.91
CA ARG A 66 -9.84 22.85 14.77
C ARG A 66 -9.42 21.38 14.59
N THR A 67 -8.11 21.14 14.50
CA THR A 67 -7.51 19.79 14.44
C THR A 67 -7.57 19.11 15.82
N THR A 68 -8.72 18.59 16.23
CA THR A 68 -8.83 17.83 17.49
C THR A 68 -8.63 16.33 17.24
N GLY A 69 -7.64 15.72 17.90
CA GLY A 69 -7.50 14.26 18.02
C GLY A 69 -6.53 13.55 17.06
N ILE A 70 -6.05 14.21 16.00
CA ILE A 70 -5.07 13.62 15.07
C ILE A 70 -3.65 13.86 15.60
N PRO A 71 -2.77 12.84 15.71
CA PRO A 71 -1.39 13.02 16.15
C PRO A 71 -0.59 13.93 15.21
N LYS A 72 0.31 14.76 15.76
CA LYS A 72 1.15 15.71 14.99
C LYS A 72 2.02 15.04 13.91
N SER A 73 2.30 13.74 14.01
CA SER A 73 3.01 12.97 12.98
C SER A 73 2.25 12.80 11.66
N TYR A 74 0.91 12.91 11.70
CA TYR A 74 0.03 12.79 10.51
C TYR A 74 -0.39 14.16 9.96
N MET A 75 0.22 15.22 10.47
CA MET A 75 -0.11 16.61 10.18
C MET A 75 1.09 17.31 9.54
N LYS A 76 0.89 17.92 8.37
CA LYS A 76 1.88 18.79 7.76
C LYS A 76 1.45 20.24 7.95
N THR A 77 2.25 21.00 8.68
CA THR A 77 2.04 22.43 8.88
C THR A 77 2.42 23.19 7.61
N ILE A 78 1.60 24.17 7.26
CA ILE A 78 1.79 25.11 6.16
C ILE A 78 1.51 26.49 6.75
N SER A 79 2.44 27.42 6.54
CA SER A 79 2.27 28.77 7.08
C SER A 79 1.10 29.48 6.41
N LYS A 80 0.51 30.43 7.14
CA LYS A 80 -0.61 31.23 6.65
C LYS A 80 -0.29 31.98 5.36
N GLU A 81 0.93 32.53 5.24
CA GLU A 81 1.37 33.27 4.06
C GLU A 81 1.45 32.38 2.82
N ALA A 82 1.86 31.11 2.99
CA ALA A 82 1.93 30.16 1.90
C ALA A 82 0.53 29.78 1.38
N VAL A 83 -0.46 29.66 2.27
CA VAL A 83 -1.86 29.41 1.87
C VAL A 83 -2.47 30.64 1.22
N GLU A 84 -2.23 31.83 1.76
CA GLU A 84 -2.72 33.09 1.16
C GLU A 84 -2.11 33.34 -0.21
N TYR A 85 -0.81 33.07 -0.41
CA TYR A 85 -0.16 33.13 -1.72
C TYR A 85 -0.77 32.14 -2.72
N ARG A 86 -1.04 30.89 -2.31
CA ARG A 86 -1.68 29.90 -3.19
C ARG A 86 -3.10 30.26 -3.59
N LEU A 87 -3.85 30.91 -2.70
CA LEU A 87 -5.19 31.43 -3.00
C LEU A 87 -5.15 32.65 -3.93
N ALA A 88 -4.13 33.50 -3.80
CA ALA A 88 -3.94 34.70 -4.64
C ALA A 88 -3.41 34.37 -6.05
N ASN A 89 -2.71 33.24 -6.20
CA ASN A 89 -2.05 32.83 -7.44
C ASN A 89 -2.50 31.43 -7.90
N PRO A 90 -3.73 31.28 -8.44
CA PRO A 90 -4.32 29.99 -8.80
C PRO A 90 -3.70 29.30 -10.04
N GLU A 91 -2.84 29.98 -10.81
CA GLU A 91 -2.21 29.44 -12.03
C GLU A 91 -0.74 29.04 -11.86
N SER A 92 -0.06 29.41 -10.76
CA SER A 92 1.40 29.31 -10.68
C SER A 92 1.94 28.36 -9.63
N THR A 93 1.14 27.43 -9.09
CA THR A 93 1.62 26.50 -8.05
C THR A 93 1.05 25.09 -8.24
N GLU A 94 1.93 24.09 -8.15
CA GLU A 94 1.57 22.69 -7.92
C GLU A 94 0.67 22.62 -6.67
N ASN A 95 -0.58 22.17 -6.84
CA ASN A 95 -1.68 22.12 -5.85
C ASN A 95 -2.55 23.39 -5.78
N LYS A 96 -3.47 23.52 -6.74
CA LYS A 96 -4.56 24.51 -6.71
C LYS A 96 -5.49 24.24 -5.54
N MET A 97 -5.67 25.25 -4.67
CA MET A 97 -6.57 25.18 -3.52
C MET A 97 -7.92 25.78 -3.90
N HIS A 98 -9.02 25.10 -3.58
CA HIS A 98 -10.38 25.59 -3.78
C HIS A 98 -11.24 25.28 -2.57
N THR A 99 -12.35 26.00 -2.43
CA THR A 99 -13.33 25.74 -1.38
C THR A 99 -14.38 24.77 -1.92
N ASN A 100 -14.63 23.66 -1.23
CA ASN A 100 -15.67 22.71 -1.62
C ASN A 100 -17.08 23.22 -1.23
N GLU A 101 -18.12 22.51 -1.65
CA GLU A 101 -19.52 22.77 -1.32
C GLU A 101 -19.83 22.85 0.18
N ASN A 102 -18.96 22.31 1.03
CA ASN A 102 -19.09 22.30 2.49
C ASN A 102 -18.38 23.49 3.17
N GLY A 103 -17.76 24.38 2.39
CA GLY A 103 -17.02 25.55 2.88
C GLY A 103 -15.62 25.21 3.40
N ASP A 104 -15.10 24.01 3.13
CA ASP A 104 -13.76 23.58 3.54
C ASP A 104 -12.74 23.85 2.43
N LEU A 105 -11.54 24.26 2.83
CA LEU A 105 -10.40 24.40 1.91
C LEU A 105 -9.86 23.00 1.56
N VAL A 106 -9.86 22.69 0.27
CA VAL A 106 -9.36 21.43 -0.29
C VAL A 106 -8.39 21.70 -1.43
N ASP A 107 -7.45 20.78 -1.66
CA ASP A 107 -6.64 20.77 -2.89
C ASP A 107 -7.29 19.90 -3.97
N GLU A 108 -6.66 19.82 -5.14
CA GLU A 108 -7.11 18.99 -6.27
C GLU A 108 -7.13 17.48 -5.94
N GLU A 109 -6.35 17.04 -4.96
CA GLU A 109 -6.31 15.65 -4.47
C GLU A 109 -7.39 15.37 -3.42
N GLY A 110 -8.15 16.39 -3.00
CA GLY A 110 -9.21 16.28 -2.00
C GLY A 110 -8.72 16.31 -0.55
N ASN A 111 -7.46 16.66 -0.29
CA ASN A 111 -6.94 16.81 1.06
C ASN A 111 -7.52 18.07 1.71
N THR A 112 -8.01 17.93 2.94
CA THR A 112 -8.62 19.04 3.69
C THR A 112 -7.58 19.81 4.50
N TYR A 113 -7.64 21.14 4.43
CA TYR A 113 -6.83 22.02 5.26
C TYR A 113 -7.61 22.46 6.49
N GLN A 114 -7.01 22.32 7.66
CA GLN A 114 -7.57 22.73 8.96
C GLN A 114 -6.68 23.82 9.58
N VAL A 115 -7.20 24.61 10.53
CA VAL A 115 -6.41 25.68 11.17
C VAL A 115 -6.06 25.28 12.60
N THR A 116 -4.81 25.49 12.99
CA THR A 116 -4.32 25.27 14.36
C THR A 116 -4.62 26.46 15.27
N GLU A 117 -4.42 26.27 16.58
CA GLU A 117 -4.53 27.32 17.60
C GLU A 117 -3.57 28.50 17.33
N ASP A 118 -2.42 28.20 16.74
CA ASP A 118 -1.42 29.20 16.35
C ASP A 118 -1.79 29.94 15.05
N GLY A 119 -2.88 29.56 14.37
CA GLY A 119 -3.35 30.20 13.14
C GLY A 119 -2.64 29.70 11.88
N ASP A 120 -1.84 28.65 11.99
CA ASP A 120 -1.22 27.96 10.85
C ASP A 120 -2.21 26.96 10.24
N TYR A 121 -2.04 26.68 8.95
CA TYR A 121 -2.83 25.65 8.26
C TYR A 121 -2.15 24.30 8.42
N VAL A 122 -2.93 23.26 8.67
CA VAL A 122 -2.48 21.88 8.76
C VAL A 122 -3.24 21.04 7.75
N MET A 123 -2.47 20.30 6.96
CA MET A 123 -2.97 19.27 6.08
C MET A 123 -2.87 17.91 6.78
N THR A 124 -3.97 17.16 6.78
CA THR A 124 -4.03 15.80 7.32
C THR A 124 -3.77 14.80 6.21
N PHE A 125 -2.77 13.93 6.38
CA PHE A 125 -2.53 12.82 5.45
C PHE A 125 -3.05 11.50 6.01
N ALA A 126 -3.49 10.62 5.11
CA ALA A 126 -3.61 9.21 5.45
C ALA A 126 -2.23 8.65 5.83
N ASP A 127 -2.21 7.68 6.75
CA ASP A 127 -0.97 7.04 7.20
C ASP A 127 -0.38 6.11 6.13
N SER A 128 0.27 6.69 5.12
CA SER A 128 0.92 5.96 4.04
C SER A 128 2.08 5.12 4.55
N LYS A 129 2.82 5.61 5.55
CA LYS A 129 4.00 4.92 6.08
C LYS A 129 3.64 3.63 6.82
N THR A 130 2.67 3.66 7.71
CA THR A 130 2.22 2.46 8.41
C THR A 130 1.55 1.50 7.45
N TRP A 131 0.84 2.00 6.43
CA TRP A 131 0.27 1.16 5.40
C TRP A 131 1.34 0.44 4.58
N SER A 132 2.38 1.13 4.12
CA SER A 132 3.51 0.50 3.42
C SER A 132 4.25 -0.50 4.30
N LEU A 133 4.49 -0.18 5.58
CA LEU A 133 5.10 -1.13 6.52
C LEU A 133 4.22 -2.36 6.76
N TYR A 134 2.91 -2.19 6.82
CA TYR A 134 1.97 -3.31 6.93
C TYR A 134 2.03 -4.18 5.68
N GLN A 135 2.04 -3.59 4.48
CA GLN A 135 2.17 -4.31 3.21
C GLN A 135 3.49 -5.08 3.14
N GLU A 136 4.62 -4.46 3.51
CA GLU A 136 5.94 -5.09 3.55
C GLU A 136 5.97 -6.25 4.56
N LYS A 137 5.36 -6.08 5.73
CA LYS A 137 5.24 -7.13 6.74
C LYS A 137 4.39 -8.31 6.23
N GLN A 138 3.31 -8.05 5.52
CA GLN A 138 2.49 -9.09 4.89
C GLN A 138 3.27 -9.83 3.78
N GLN A 139 3.99 -9.09 2.92
CA GLN A 139 4.82 -9.68 1.86
C GLN A 139 5.96 -10.53 2.43
N SER A 140 6.67 -10.05 3.45
CA SER A 140 7.75 -10.80 4.09
C SER A 140 7.25 -12.05 4.81
N ALA A 141 6.10 -11.98 5.49
CA ALA A 141 5.46 -13.15 6.09
C ALA A 141 5.06 -14.19 5.03
N ASN A 142 4.46 -13.74 3.92
CA ASN A 142 4.09 -14.61 2.79
C ASN A 142 5.33 -15.28 2.16
N ASN A 143 6.40 -14.52 1.91
CA ASN A 143 7.66 -15.05 1.37
C ASN A 143 8.32 -16.06 2.31
N LYS A 144 8.22 -15.85 3.62
CA LYS A 144 8.73 -16.81 4.61
C LYS A 144 7.91 -18.10 4.59
N ALA A 145 6.58 -18.01 4.52
CA ALA A 145 5.71 -19.17 4.43
C ALA A 145 5.96 -19.97 3.13
N LEU A 146 6.08 -19.30 1.99
CA LEU A 146 6.45 -19.91 0.70
C LEU A 146 7.76 -20.70 0.79
N LYS A 147 8.82 -20.09 1.35
CA LYS A 147 10.12 -20.75 1.51
C LYS A 147 10.06 -21.97 2.44
N GLN A 148 9.20 -21.96 3.46
CA GLN A 148 9.03 -23.11 4.36
C GLN A 148 8.30 -24.25 3.63
N PHE A 149 7.22 -23.93 2.95
CA PHE A 149 6.45 -24.88 2.15
C PHE A 149 7.31 -25.52 1.04
N GLU A 150 8.12 -24.74 0.33
CA GLU A 150 9.03 -25.27 -0.69
C GLU A 150 10.02 -26.27 -0.11
N LYS A 151 10.59 -25.99 1.08
CA LYS A 151 11.52 -26.91 1.74
C LYS A 151 10.84 -28.22 2.13
N GLU A 152 9.66 -28.15 2.74
CA GLU A 152 8.87 -29.33 3.09
C GLU A 152 8.52 -30.15 1.84
N LEU A 153 8.17 -29.48 0.74
CA LEU A 153 7.89 -30.13 -0.53
C LEU A 153 9.13 -30.82 -1.12
N VAL A 154 10.32 -30.20 -1.04
CA VAL A 154 11.58 -30.86 -1.43
C VAL A 154 11.80 -32.12 -0.61
N ASP A 155 11.61 -32.09 0.70
CA ASP A 155 11.79 -33.26 1.58
C ASP A 155 10.82 -34.40 1.21
N VAL A 156 9.57 -34.07 0.89
CA VAL A 156 8.58 -35.06 0.40
C VAL A 156 8.96 -35.62 -0.97
N ILE A 157 9.47 -34.79 -1.89
CA ILE A 157 9.92 -35.24 -3.21
C ILE A 157 11.12 -36.19 -3.09
N VAL A 158 12.10 -35.83 -2.25
CA VAL A 158 13.31 -36.62 -2.01
C VAL A 158 12.96 -37.96 -1.36
N SER A 159 12.09 -37.97 -0.35
CA SER A 159 11.65 -39.20 0.31
C SER A 159 10.88 -40.15 -0.62
N LYS A 160 10.09 -39.62 -1.56
CA LYS A 160 9.41 -40.41 -2.61
C LYS A 160 10.31 -40.75 -3.81
N GLY A 161 11.54 -40.23 -3.87
CA GLY A 161 12.52 -40.50 -4.92
C GLY A 161 12.21 -39.87 -6.29
N ARG A 162 11.27 -38.92 -6.37
CA ARG A 162 10.84 -38.29 -7.64
C ARG A 162 11.71 -37.09 -8.01
N THR A 163 12.98 -37.34 -8.34
CA THR A 163 13.96 -36.27 -8.67
C THR A 163 13.62 -35.43 -9.91
N GLU A 164 12.64 -35.86 -10.71
CA GLU A 164 12.11 -35.17 -11.90
C GLU A 164 11.48 -33.81 -11.59
N PHE A 165 11.02 -33.59 -10.35
CA PHE A 165 10.41 -32.32 -9.92
C PHE A 165 11.41 -31.33 -9.33
N LEU A 166 12.69 -31.69 -9.25
CA LEU A 166 13.75 -30.84 -8.70
C LEU A 166 14.52 -30.14 -9.81
N ASN A 167 14.83 -28.87 -9.58
CA ASN A 167 15.64 -28.08 -10.49
C ASN A 167 17.13 -28.44 -10.34
N PRO A 168 17.81 -28.85 -11.43
CA PRO A 168 19.21 -29.27 -11.38
C PRO A 168 20.23 -28.13 -11.52
N LEU A 169 19.81 -26.88 -11.81
CA LEU A 169 20.74 -25.75 -12.01
C LEU A 169 21.22 -25.14 -10.69
N LYS A 170 20.42 -25.24 -9.63
CA LYS A 170 20.76 -24.70 -8.31
C LYS A 170 21.58 -25.71 -7.50
N GLN A 171 22.51 -25.19 -6.70
CA GLN A 171 23.28 -25.99 -5.74
C GLN A 171 22.39 -26.51 -4.61
N GLU A 172 21.38 -25.72 -4.21
CA GLU A 172 20.34 -26.15 -3.28
C GLU A 172 19.20 -26.82 -4.04
N PRO A 173 18.66 -27.96 -3.56
CA PRO A 173 17.53 -28.60 -4.20
C PRO A 173 16.30 -27.70 -4.06
N SER A 174 15.87 -27.12 -5.18
CA SER A 174 14.64 -26.33 -5.27
C SER A 174 13.62 -27.02 -6.14
N VAL A 175 12.34 -26.87 -5.80
CA VAL A 175 11.24 -27.42 -6.61
C VAL A 175 11.09 -26.62 -7.90
N LEU A 176 10.63 -27.30 -8.97
CA LEU A 176 10.25 -26.63 -10.20
C LEU A 176 8.99 -25.77 -10.00
N VAL A 177 9.03 -24.55 -10.55
CA VAL A 177 7.93 -23.60 -10.53
C VAL A 177 7.38 -23.47 -11.96
N PRO A 178 6.08 -23.68 -12.17
CA PRO A 178 5.45 -23.43 -13.46
C PRO A 178 5.63 -21.97 -13.89
N PRO A 179 5.90 -21.68 -15.18
CA PRO A 179 6.01 -22.63 -16.29
C PRO A 179 7.35 -23.39 -16.35
N ILE A 180 7.28 -24.70 -16.58
CA ILE A 180 8.44 -25.59 -16.64
C ILE A 180 8.93 -25.68 -18.09
N PHE A 181 10.21 -25.38 -18.31
CA PHE A 181 10.82 -25.41 -19.65
C PHE A 181 11.89 -26.48 -19.79
N MET A 182 12.03 -26.99 -21.01
CA MET A 182 13.10 -27.88 -21.45
C MET A 182 13.82 -27.28 -22.65
N THR A 183 15.10 -27.63 -22.77
CA THR A 183 15.89 -27.28 -23.94
C THR A 183 15.52 -28.18 -25.13
N PRO A 184 15.57 -27.68 -26.38
CA PRO A 184 15.24 -28.46 -27.57
C PRO A 184 16.14 -29.69 -27.73
N CYS A 185 17.38 -29.64 -27.25
CA CYS A 185 18.35 -30.73 -27.33
C CYS A 185 18.16 -31.83 -26.28
N CYS A 186 17.54 -31.52 -25.13
CA CYS A 186 17.38 -32.46 -24.01
C CYS A 186 15.91 -32.59 -23.62
N GLN A 187 15.18 -33.42 -24.35
CA GLN A 187 13.74 -33.68 -24.14
C GLN A 187 13.48 -35.03 -23.45
N THR A 188 14.51 -35.85 -23.23
CA THR A 188 14.35 -37.22 -22.73
C THR A 188 15.47 -37.58 -21.76
N SER A 189 15.14 -38.35 -20.73
CA SER A 189 16.07 -38.83 -19.70
C SER A 189 17.32 -39.52 -20.27
N GLN A 190 17.23 -40.15 -21.44
CA GLN A 190 18.37 -40.81 -22.10
C GLN A 190 19.41 -39.85 -22.70
N THR A 191 19.04 -38.59 -22.93
CA THR A 191 19.94 -37.57 -23.50
C THR A 191 20.74 -36.83 -22.42
N LEU A 192 20.52 -37.17 -21.15
CA LEU A 192 21.21 -36.59 -20.00
C LEU A 192 22.68 -37.04 -19.99
N LYS A 193 23.60 -36.07 -19.92
CA LYS A 193 25.04 -36.33 -19.80
C LYS A 193 25.60 -35.90 -18.46
N ARG A 194 25.24 -34.68 -18.02
CA ARG A 194 25.84 -34.04 -16.84
C ARG A 194 24.86 -33.86 -15.70
N LEU A 195 23.59 -33.61 -16.00
CA LEU A 195 22.58 -33.29 -15.00
C LEU A 195 21.61 -34.45 -14.78
N LYS A 196 21.01 -34.48 -13.58
CA LYS A 196 20.03 -35.51 -13.18
C LYS A 196 18.64 -35.27 -13.78
N ASN A 197 18.35 -34.04 -14.20
CA ASN A 197 17.07 -33.61 -14.77
C ASN A 197 17.31 -32.69 -15.97
N TYR A 198 16.34 -32.61 -16.88
CA TYR A 198 16.33 -31.74 -18.06
C TYR A 198 15.21 -30.70 -18.04
N ASN A 199 14.45 -30.65 -16.93
CA ASN A 199 13.40 -29.67 -16.70
C ASN A 199 13.92 -28.56 -15.81
N TYR A 200 13.57 -27.32 -16.14
CA TYR A 200 14.11 -26.12 -15.53
C TYR A 200 13.03 -25.07 -15.29
N ASN A 201 13.29 -24.18 -14.33
CA ASN A 201 12.53 -22.94 -14.18
C ASN A 201 12.89 -21.99 -15.34
N GLN A 202 11.91 -21.28 -15.88
CA GLN A 202 12.12 -20.37 -17.01
C GLN A 202 13.27 -19.38 -16.75
N LEU A 203 13.13 -18.51 -15.74
CA LEU A 203 14.10 -17.44 -15.46
C LEU A 203 15.52 -17.98 -15.26
N GLU A 204 15.65 -19.07 -14.50
CA GLU A 204 16.95 -19.65 -14.19
C GLU A 204 17.63 -20.29 -15.41
N LEU A 205 16.84 -20.90 -16.31
CA LEU A 205 17.36 -21.43 -17.56
C LEU A 205 17.79 -20.29 -18.50
N GLU A 206 16.99 -19.23 -18.60
CA GLU A 206 17.31 -18.06 -19.43
C GLU A 206 18.59 -17.39 -18.93
N GLU A 207 18.70 -17.12 -17.63
CA GLU A 207 19.92 -16.59 -17.00
C GLU A 207 21.14 -17.48 -17.27
N ALA A 208 21.01 -18.79 -17.03
CA ALA A 208 22.10 -19.74 -17.26
C ALA A 208 22.53 -19.80 -18.74
N LEU A 209 21.60 -19.70 -19.69
CA LEU A 209 21.90 -19.65 -21.12
C LEU A 209 22.60 -18.35 -21.49
N ILE A 210 22.18 -17.22 -20.94
CA ILE A 210 22.82 -15.92 -21.19
C ILE A 210 24.26 -15.91 -20.65
N GLU A 211 24.50 -16.48 -19.47
CA GLU A 211 25.84 -16.55 -18.86
C GLU A 211 26.78 -17.52 -19.58
N SER A 212 26.25 -18.55 -20.24
CA SER A 212 27.03 -19.61 -20.89
C SER A 212 27.07 -19.50 -22.41
N ASP A 213 26.85 -18.31 -22.97
CA ASP A 213 26.85 -18.06 -24.42
C ASP A 213 25.86 -18.96 -25.21
N PHE A 214 24.63 -19.12 -24.70
CA PHE A 214 23.57 -19.96 -25.27
C PHE A 214 23.93 -21.46 -25.42
N HIS A 215 24.86 -21.94 -24.60
CA HIS A 215 25.18 -23.36 -24.53
C HIS A 215 24.26 -24.08 -23.56
N CYS A 216 23.70 -25.22 -23.98
CA CYS A 216 22.85 -26.00 -23.09
C CYS A 216 23.65 -26.48 -21.85
N PRO A 217 23.17 -26.24 -20.62
CA PRO A 217 23.87 -26.60 -19.39
C PRO A 217 24.04 -28.12 -19.21
N ASN A 218 23.22 -28.93 -19.89
CA ASN A 218 23.29 -30.39 -19.81
C ASN A 218 24.23 -31.00 -20.86
N CYS A 219 23.98 -30.75 -22.14
CA CYS A 219 24.69 -31.43 -23.23
C CYS A 219 25.79 -30.58 -23.90
N GLY A 220 25.81 -29.26 -23.65
CA GLY A 220 26.79 -28.33 -24.22
C GLY A 220 26.58 -27.98 -25.70
N SER A 221 25.40 -28.20 -26.28
CA SER A 221 25.13 -27.81 -27.67
C SER A 221 25.06 -26.28 -27.80
N ALA A 222 25.80 -25.73 -28.78
CA ALA A 222 26.06 -24.29 -28.96
C ALA A 222 24.95 -23.49 -29.67
N GLU A 223 23.71 -23.98 -29.69
CA GLU A 223 22.60 -23.37 -30.46
C GLU A 223 21.27 -23.41 -29.69
N THR A 224 21.28 -23.09 -28.38
CA THR A 224 20.06 -23.09 -27.57
C THR A 224 19.55 -21.66 -27.36
N TYR A 225 18.72 -21.18 -28.29
CA TYR A 225 18.11 -19.87 -28.19
C TYR A 225 16.87 -19.86 -27.28
N LEU A 226 16.61 -18.71 -26.65
CA LEU A 226 15.49 -18.48 -25.73
C LEU A 226 14.13 -18.78 -26.38
N ASP A 227 13.94 -18.39 -27.64
CA ASP A 227 12.68 -18.59 -28.36
C ASP A 227 12.36 -20.06 -28.70
N GLN A 228 13.38 -20.94 -28.65
CA GLN A 228 13.24 -22.36 -29.00
C GLN A 228 13.01 -23.26 -27.78
N LEU A 229 12.90 -22.66 -26.59
CA LEU A 229 12.60 -23.39 -25.36
C LEU A 229 11.19 -23.95 -25.42
N LYS A 230 11.04 -25.23 -25.04
CA LYS A 230 9.76 -25.93 -25.05
C LYS A 230 9.20 -26.02 -23.64
N ARG A 231 7.93 -25.63 -23.46
CA ARG A 231 7.23 -25.82 -22.19
C ARG A 231 6.79 -27.27 -22.03
N ASN A 232 6.96 -27.84 -20.85
CA ASN A 232 6.53 -29.19 -20.52
C ASN A 232 5.19 -29.20 -19.75
N HIS A 233 4.08 -29.14 -20.48
CA HIS A 233 2.74 -29.15 -19.87
C HIS A 233 2.42 -30.46 -19.11
N GLN A 234 2.93 -31.60 -19.59
CA GLN A 234 2.66 -32.90 -18.99
C GLN A 234 3.22 -32.99 -17.56
N LEU A 235 4.46 -32.52 -17.37
CA LEU A 235 5.04 -32.48 -16.02
C LEU A 235 4.37 -31.47 -15.10
N GLU A 236 3.81 -30.38 -15.63
CA GLU A 236 3.04 -29.43 -14.82
C GLU A 236 1.78 -30.09 -14.26
N GLU A 237 1.05 -30.86 -15.06
CA GLU A 237 -0.13 -31.62 -14.62
C GLU A 237 0.23 -32.73 -13.63
N GLU A 238 1.27 -33.51 -13.92
CA GLU A 238 1.77 -34.52 -12.99
C GLU A 238 2.21 -33.90 -11.67
N PHE A 239 2.91 -32.76 -11.72
CA PHE A 239 3.37 -32.05 -10.54
C PHE A 239 2.20 -31.48 -9.72
N LYS A 240 1.17 -30.96 -10.37
CA LYS A 240 -0.07 -30.51 -9.71
C LYS A 240 -0.74 -31.66 -8.96
N SER A 241 -0.96 -32.79 -9.63
CA SER A 241 -1.55 -33.99 -9.01
C SER A 241 -0.67 -34.56 -7.88
N PHE A 242 0.65 -34.42 -7.98
CA PHE A 242 1.58 -34.80 -6.93
C PHE A 242 1.47 -33.92 -5.68
N ILE A 243 1.32 -32.60 -5.84
CA ILE A 243 1.11 -31.68 -4.71
C ILE A 243 -0.23 -32.01 -4.03
N GLU A 244 -1.30 -32.18 -4.80
CA GLU A 244 -2.64 -32.52 -4.30
C GLU A 244 -2.62 -33.84 -3.51
N SER A 245 -1.98 -34.89 -4.05
CA SER A 245 -1.85 -36.18 -3.38
C SER A 245 -0.91 -36.18 -2.18
N SER A 246 0.02 -35.21 -2.09
CA SER A 246 0.91 -35.08 -0.94
C SER A 246 0.25 -34.38 0.25
N GLY A 247 -0.94 -33.79 0.07
CA GLY A 247 -1.74 -33.20 1.14
C GLY A 247 -1.10 -31.98 1.82
N LEU A 248 -0.10 -31.37 1.18
CA LEU A 248 0.55 -30.15 1.67
C LEU A 248 -0.32 -28.95 1.27
N GLU A 249 -0.93 -28.30 2.25
CA GLU A 249 -1.70 -27.08 1.99
C GLU A 249 -0.77 -25.89 1.78
N GLU A 250 -0.86 -25.29 0.59
CA GLU A 250 -0.21 -24.02 0.28
C GLU A 250 -0.97 -22.90 1.00
N ASN A 251 -0.62 -22.63 2.26
CA ASN A 251 -1.26 -21.60 3.09
C ASN A 251 -0.73 -20.18 2.77
N THR A 252 -0.41 -19.93 1.50
CA THR A 252 0.17 -18.68 1.01
C THR A 252 -0.90 -17.88 0.27
N GLY A 253 -0.89 -16.56 0.43
CA GLY A 253 -1.88 -15.67 -0.20
C GLY A 253 -1.79 -15.64 -1.74
N VAL A 254 -0.79 -16.31 -2.31
CA VAL A 254 -0.55 -16.47 -3.74
C VAL A 254 -0.46 -17.96 -4.01
N LYS A 255 -1.47 -18.51 -4.70
CA LYS A 255 -1.44 -19.89 -5.19
C LYS A 255 -0.52 -19.99 -6.41
N ARG A 256 0.20 -21.10 -6.55
CA ARG A 256 0.96 -21.37 -7.79
C ARG A 256 0.03 -21.32 -8.99
N LYS A 257 0.33 -20.44 -9.94
CA LYS A 257 -0.47 -20.26 -11.15
C LYS A 257 -0.07 -21.32 -12.18
N PHE A 258 -0.68 -22.49 -12.08
CA PHE A 258 -0.66 -23.46 -13.17
C PHE A 258 -1.47 -22.88 -14.33
N LEU A 259 -0.85 -22.69 -15.49
CA LEU A 259 -1.55 -22.17 -16.66
C LEU A 259 -2.46 -23.29 -17.21
N GLU A 260 -3.78 -23.11 -17.12
CA GLU A 260 -4.72 -24.05 -17.70
C GLU A 260 -4.70 -23.88 -19.23
N LEU A 261 -4.75 -24.99 -19.98
CA LEU A 261 -4.62 -25.05 -21.45
C LEU A 261 -5.56 -24.10 -22.23
N GLN A 262 -6.59 -23.54 -21.59
CA GLN A 262 -7.54 -22.60 -22.18
C GLN A 262 -7.01 -21.15 -22.28
N ASP A 263 -5.97 -20.80 -21.51
CA ASP A 263 -5.44 -19.42 -21.48
C ASP A 263 -4.56 -19.09 -22.69
N ASP A 264 -3.90 -20.08 -23.30
CA ASP A 264 -3.03 -19.88 -24.46
C ASP A 264 -3.82 -19.59 -25.76
N GLU A 265 -5.05 -20.12 -25.91
CA GLU A 265 -5.95 -19.76 -27.01
C GLU A 265 -6.48 -18.32 -26.84
N ASN A 266 -6.88 -17.93 -25.64
CA ASN A 266 -7.33 -16.56 -25.34
C ASN A 266 -6.23 -15.50 -25.56
N LEU A 267 -4.98 -15.79 -25.18
CA LEU A 267 -3.86 -14.86 -25.42
C LEU A 267 -3.53 -14.71 -26.92
N ARG A 268 -3.76 -15.75 -27.73
CA ARG A 268 -3.60 -15.71 -29.19
C ARG A 268 -4.72 -14.92 -29.87
N GLU A 269 -5.94 -14.97 -29.32
CA GLU A 269 -7.06 -14.18 -29.83
C GLU A 269 -6.94 -12.68 -29.50
N ILE A 270 -6.44 -12.31 -28.32
CA ILE A 270 -6.22 -10.92 -27.91
C ILE A 270 -5.14 -10.22 -28.77
N LYS A 271 -4.18 -10.98 -29.32
CA LYS A 271 -3.09 -10.44 -30.17
C LYS A 271 -3.48 -10.23 -31.65
N LYS A 272 -4.71 -10.52 -32.07
CA LYS A 272 -5.16 -10.14 -33.43
C LYS A 272 -5.37 -8.62 -33.47
N PRO A 273 -4.62 -7.87 -34.30
CA PRO A 273 -4.84 -6.43 -34.43
C PRO A 273 -6.26 -6.19 -34.96
N LEU A 274 -7.06 -5.39 -34.22
CA LEU A 274 -8.33 -4.88 -34.71
C LEU A 274 -8.06 -4.04 -35.97
N GLY A 275 -8.27 -4.65 -37.13
CA GLY A 275 -8.22 -3.97 -38.42
C GLY A 275 -9.26 -2.84 -38.49
N PRO A 276 -9.03 -1.82 -39.33
CA PRO A 276 -9.87 -0.64 -39.37
C PRO A 276 -11.27 -1.00 -39.86
N LYS A 277 -12.28 -0.70 -39.04
CA LYS A 277 -13.69 -0.81 -39.44
C LYS A 277 -13.98 0.28 -40.47
N ASN A 278 -14.10 -0.11 -41.74
CA ASN A 278 -14.62 0.75 -42.80
C ASN A 278 -16.01 1.27 -42.40
N ALA A 279 -16.12 2.59 -42.21
CA ALA A 279 -17.39 3.28 -42.16
C ALA A 279 -18.05 3.16 -43.54
N LYS A 280 -19.23 2.53 -43.58
CA LYS A 280 -20.08 2.56 -44.77
C LYS A 280 -20.92 3.83 -44.71
N ASN A 281 -20.96 4.52 -45.86
CA ASN A 281 -21.87 5.61 -46.21
C ASN A 281 -23.33 5.30 -45.88
#